data_AF-A0A6Q2WQN1-F1
#
_entry.id   AF-A0A6Q2WQN1-F1
#
_cell.length_a   1.000
_cell.length_b   1.000
_cell.length_c   1.000
_cell.angle_alpha   90.00
_cell.angle_beta   90.00
_cell.angle_gamma   90.00
#
_symmetry.space_group_name_H-M   'P 1'
#
loop_
_entity.id
_entity.type
_entity.pdbx_description
1 polymer ?
#
loop_
_entity_poly.entity_id
_entity_poly.type
_entity_poly.pdbx_seq_one_letter_code
_entity_poly.pdbx_strand_id
1 'polypeptide(L)'
;MVNLPLLVNTLYYSLIHFTHDSLPSNFNGISTQISPNPTDEDAGVLPAYSTMDLVDKNKDPDGDDPWNLPDLQETGMKWSEIDTKGKVMRVLTSIAKFFLMVGFLYMFVCSLDVLSSAFQLVGGKAAGDIFQDNEVLSNPVAGLVIGVLVTVLVQSSSTSSSIVVSMVSSGLLEVQSAVPVIMGANIGTSVTNTIVAMMQAGDRNEFRRAFAGATVHDFFNWLSVLVLLPLEAITGVLYKLTKVVIDSFDIQGGDNAPDLLNVITDPLTNSIIELDKSVINGIATGDPAAMNKSLIKIWCKTEKITVSSHIFAYSDLPDLAVGLILLAVSLLILCSCLILIVKLLNSMLKGQVAVVIKKVLNTDFPFPFGWVTGYIAIMVGAGMTFIVQSSSVFTSAITPLVGIGVISLERAYPLTLGSNIGTTTTAILAAMASPGEKLANSLQIALCHFFFNIAGILLWYPFPFTRVPIRLARALGNRTAKYRWFAALYLLLCFFLLPLAILGLSMAGWQVLVGVAVPIVILAVFVMVVNLMQTHCPRYLPSVLRTWDFLPRPLHSMAPLDRVVTSGMGFCATRCCCCCKCCQRTEDEEEGGKERKRSLEMYDNPALTKDDEQPGASFFICGYL
;
A
#
# COMPACT_ATOMS: atom_id res chain seq x y z
N MET A 1 21.97 -6.38 16.64
CA MET A 1 22.51 -7.14 15.48
C MET A 1 21.34 -7.69 14.69
N VAL A 2 20.94 -6.99 13.63
CA VAL A 2 19.94 -7.49 12.68
C VAL A 2 20.53 -8.72 12.01
N ASN A 3 19.77 -9.82 11.99
CA ASN A 3 20.22 -11.10 11.46
C ASN A 3 20.40 -10.96 9.94
N LEU A 4 21.60 -10.55 9.51
CA LEU A 4 22.01 -10.38 8.11
C LEU A 4 21.63 -11.60 7.23
N PRO A 5 21.66 -12.85 7.71
CA PRO A 5 21.17 -14.01 6.97
C PRO A 5 19.67 -14.01 6.69
N LEU A 6 18.85 -13.40 7.56
CA LEU A 6 17.39 -13.31 7.38
C LEU A 6 17.02 -12.22 6.38
N LEU A 7 17.70 -11.07 6.43
CA LEU A 7 17.55 -9.98 5.46
C LEU A 7 18.05 -10.41 4.08
N VAL A 8 19.22 -11.08 4.03
CA VAL A 8 19.75 -11.71 2.82
C VAL A 8 18.79 -12.80 2.37
N ASN A 9 18.24 -13.67 3.23
CA ASN A 9 17.24 -14.65 2.81
C ASN A 9 15.96 -14.00 2.27
N THR A 10 15.43 -12.94 2.87
CA THR A 10 14.22 -12.30 2.33
C THR A 10 14.49 -11.61 1.00
N LEU A 11 15.67 -10.99 0.82
CA LEU A 11 16.09 -10.42 -0.48
C LEU A 11 16.44 -11.51 -1.50
N TYR A 12 17.20 -12.53 -1.11
CA TYR A 12 17.51 -13.77 -1.85
C TYR A 12 16.20 -14.41 -2.31
N TYR A 13 15.26 -14.77 -1.44
CA TYR A 13 14.02 -15.42 -1.88
C TYR A 13 13.06 -14.52 -2.67
N SER A 14 13.04 -13.21 -2.41
CA SER A 14 12.21 -12.27 -3.19
C SER A 14 12.77 -12.00 -4.59
N LEU A 15 14.10 -12.12 -4.79
CA LEU A 15 14.80 -11.89 -6.07
C LEU A 15 15.21 -13.17 -6.82
N ILE A 16 15.36 -14.32 -6.16
CA ILE A 16 15.89 -15.57 -6.75
C ILE A 16 14.86 -16.35 -7.53
N HIS A 17 13.63 -16.45 -7.03
CA HIS A 17 12.58 -17.13 -7.76
C HIS A 17 11.93 -16.27 -8.86
N PHE A 18 12.48 -15.07 -9.10
CA PHE A 18 12.14 -14.22 -10.24
C PHE A 18 12.41 -14.91 -11.59
N THR A 19 13.35 -15.86 -11.69
CA THR A 19 13.82 -16.33 -13.01
C THR A 19 13.31 -17.72 -13.40
N HIS A 20 12.85 -18.55 -12.46
CA HIS A 20 12.37 -19.90 -12.79
C HIS A 20 11.05 -19.91 -13.61
N ASP A 21 10.24 -18.83 -13.50
CA ASP A 21 8.92 -18.71 -14.15
C ASP A 21 8.87 -17.53 -15.16
N SER A 22 10.03 -17.03 -15.62
CA SER A 22 10.12 -15.81 -16.45
C SER A 22 10.77 -16.05 -17.83
N LEU A 23 9.94 -16.33 -18.84
CA LEU A 23 10.14 -16.13 -20.30
C LEU A 23 10.66 -17.33 -21.16
N PRO A 24 10.19 -17.43 -22.42
CA PRO A 24 10.04 -18.71 -23.13
C PRO A 24 11.33 -19.22 -23.79
N SER A 25 11.51 -20.53 -23.75
CA SER A 25 12.44 -21.27 -24.59
C SER A 25 11.87 -21.40 -26.02
N ASN A 26 12.52 -20.82 -27.04
CA ASN A 26 12.81 -21.51 -28.31
C ASN A 26 13.43 -20.56 -29.36
N PHE A 27 14.70 -20.83 -29.68
CA PHE A 27 15.26 -20.67 -31.02
C PHE A 27 16.06 -21.94 -31.27
N ASN A 28 15.55 -22.83 -32.12
CA ASN A 28 16.28 -23.74 -33.02
C ASN A 28 15.37 -24.82 -33.60
N GLY A 29 15.43 -24.99 -34.93
CA GLY A 29 15.25 -26.30 -35.57
C GLY A 29 13.91 -26.54 -36.28
N ILE A 30 13.75 -25.97 -37.48
CA ILE A 30 12.84 -26.48 -38.51
C ILE A 30 13.38 -27.84 -38.97
N SER A 31 12.60 -28.91 -38.83
CA SER A 31 12.73 -30.09 -39.69
C SER A 31 11.36 -30.73 -39.92
N THR A 32 10.96 -30.60 -41.18
CA THR A 32 9.82 -31.21 -41.88
C THR A 32 9.81 -32.74 -41.80
N GLN A 33 8.65 -33.32 -41.53
CA GLN A 33 8.23 -34.61 -42.09
C GLN A 33 6.74 -34.54 -42.43
N ILE A 34 6.46 -34.68 -43.72
CA ILE A 34 5.14 -34.73 -44.37
C ILE A 34 4.87 -36.20 -44.74
N SER A 35 3.67 -36.70 -44.49
CA SER A 35 3.01 -37.73 -45.33
C SER A 35 1.52 -37.90 -44.95
N PRO A 36 0.64 -38.34 -45.87
CA PRO A 36 -0.65 -37.67 -46.08
C PRO A 36 -1.95 -38.53 -46.04
N ASN A 37 -3.08 -37.82 -45.88
CA ASN A 37 -4.44 -38.04 -46.43
C ASN A 37 -5.37 -39.18 -45.94
N PRO A 38 -6.71 -39.14 -46.20
CA PRO A 38 -7.63 -37.99 -46.42
C PRO A 38 -9.06 -38.13 -45.77
N THR A 39 -9.90 -37.13 -46.07
CA THR A 39 -11.39 -37.05 -46.05
C THR A 39 -12.15 -37.02 -44.71
N ASP A 40 -12.61 -35.84 -44.32
CA ASP A 40 -14.03 -35.46 -44.49
C ASP A 40 -14.23 -33.95 -44.33
N GLU A 41 -14.99 -33.38 -45.28
CA GLU A 41 -15.40 -31.98 -45.33
C GLU A 41 -16.60 -31.77 -44.41
N ASP A 42 -16.43 -30.97 -43.36
CA ASP A 42 -17.54 -30.17 -42.81
C ASP A 42 -16.98 -28.84 -42.34
N ALA A 43 -17.24 -27.80 -43.14
CA ALA A 43 -16.75 -26.45 -42.95
C ALA A 43 -17.55 -25.73 -41.86
N GLY A 44 -17.16 -25.94 -40.61
CA GLY A 44 -17.50 -25.08 -39.47
C GLY A 44 -16.34 -24.13 -39.16
N VAL A 45 -16.52 -22.84 -39.43
CA VAL A 45 -15.55 -21.77 -39.17
C VAL A 45 -15.15 -21.76 -37.68
N LEU A 46 -13.91 -22.18 -37.41
CA LEU A 46 -13.26 -22.05 -36.11
C LEU A 46 -13.02 -20.55 -35.80
N PRO A 47 -13.41 -20.03 -34.61
CA PRO A 47 -13.06 -18.67 -34.25
C PRO A 47 -11.54 -18.57 -34.04
N ALA A 48 -10.95 -17.57 -34.67
CA ALA A 48 -9.53 -17.25 -34.59
C ALA A 48 -9.11 -17.03 -33.13
N TYR A 49 -8.12 -17.82 -32.72
CA TYR A 49 -7.49 -17.84 -31.41
C TYR A 49 -6.90 -16.46 -31.10
N SER A 50 -7.44 -15.80 -30.07
CA SER A 50 -6.91 -14.59 -29.45
C SER A 50 -5.61 -14.92 -28.70
N THR A 51 -4.67 -13.98 -28.67
CA THR A 51 -3.33 -14.06 -28.07
C THR A 51 -3.33 -14.11 -26.52
N MET A 52 -4.11 -15.00 -25.92
CA MET A 52 -3.93 -15.44 -24.53
C MET A 52 -3.51 -16.91 -24.54
N ASP A 53 -2.21 -17.14 -24.59
CA ASP A 53 -1.53 -18.23 -23.88
C ASP A 53 -0.06 -18.26 -24.32
N LEU A 54 0.78 -17.61 -23.52
CA LEU A 54 2.16 -18.07 -23.34
C LEU A 54 2.28 -18.44 -21.86
N VAL A 55 1.65 -19.57 -21.53
CA VAL A 55 1.70 -20.23 -20.23
C VAL A 55 2.85 -21.23 -20.21
N ASP A 56 3.52 -21.27 -19.06
CA ASP A 56 4.52 -22.22 -18.61
C ASP A 56 4.26 -23.67 -19.03
N LYS A 57 5.31 -24.35 -19.51
CA LYS A 57 5.30 -25.78 -19.84
C LYS A 57 5.84 -26.66 -18.71
N ASN A 58 5.49 -26.34 -17.47
CA ASN A 58 5.63 -27.26 -16.33
C ASN A 58 4.24 -27.58 -15.77
N LYS A 59 3.45 -28.35 -16.52
CA LYS A 59 2.16 -28.89 -16.06
C LYS A 59 2.39 -30.20 -15.32
N ASP A 60 1.97 -30.25 -14.05
CA ASP A 60 1.52 -31.51 -13.45
C ASP A 60 0.32 -32.02 -14.26
N PRO A 61 0.24 -33.31 -14.64
CA PRO A 61 -0.80 -33.79 -15.57
C PRO A 61 -2.23 -33.76 -15.02
N ASP A 62 -2.43 -33.56 -13.71
CA ASP A 62 -3.74 -33.72 -13.03
C ASP A 62 -4.08 -32.59 -12.00
N GLY A 63 -3.52 -31.38 -12.13
CA GLY A 63 -3.76 -30.29 -11.17
C GLY A 63 -4.57 -29.11 -11.74
N ASP A 64 -5.72 -28.77 -11.13
CA ASP A 64 -6.41 -27.48 -11.33
C ASP A 64 -5.43 -26.31 -11.16
N ASP A 65 -5.26 -25.45 -12.18
CA ASP A 65 -4.42 -24.25 -12.06
C ASP A 65 -4.97 -23.38 -10.93
N PRO A 66 -4.22 -23.18 -9.84
CA PRO A 66 -4.78 -22.50 -8.69
C PRO A 66 -5.05 -21.00 -8.99
N TRP A 67 -4.46 -20.39 -10.03
CA TRP A 67 -4.79 -19.03 -10.49
C TRP A 67 -6.07 -18.92 -11.31
N ASN A 68 -6.71 -20.04 -11.70
CA ASN A 68 -8.01 -20.00 -12.35
C ASN A 68 -9.08 -19.40 -11.41
N LEU A 69 -9.99 -18.64 -12.02
CA LEU A 69 -11.10 -18.01 -11.31
C LEU A 69 -12.23 -19.04 -11.14
N PRO A 70 -12.73 -19.30 -9.93
CA PRO A 70 -13.84 -20.21 -9.71
C PRO A 70 -15.15 -19.64 -10.27
N ASP A 71 -16.08 -20.51 -10.69
CA ASP A 71 -17.42 -20.10 -11.07
C ASP A 71 -18.20 -19.65 -9.82
N LEU A 72 -18.43 -18.34 -9.73
CA LEU A 72 -19.08 -17.72 -8.58
C LEU A 72 -20.61 -17.82 -8.71
N GLN A 73 -21.25 -18.38 -7.69
CA GLN A 73 -22.70 -18.30 -7.54
C GLN A 73 -23.12 -16.85 -7.20
N GLU A 74 -24.08 -16.31 -7.95
CA GLU A 74 -24.65 -14.97 -7.68
C GLU A 74 -25.46 -14.99 -6.38
N THR A 75 -24.80 -14.76 -5.24
CA THR A 75 -25.47 -14.62 -3.94
C THR A 75 -25.96 -13.19 -3.77
N GLY A 76 -26.96 -12.80 -4.56
CA GLY A 76 -27.58 -11.48 -4.45
C GLY A 76 -28.96 -11.44 -5.08
N MET A 77 -29.98 -11.10 -4.29
CA MET A 77 -31.35 -10.90 -4.77
C MET A 77 -31.37 -9.80 -5.85
N LYS A 78 -31.93 -10.09 -7.03
CA LYS A 78 -31.90 -9.16 -8.17
C LYS A 78 -32.79 -7.94 -7.86
N TRP A 79 -32.45 -6.77 -8.40
CA TRP A 79 -33.23 -5.53 -8.18
C TRP A 79 -34.71 -5.67 -8.56
N SER A 80 -34.99 -6.50 -9.56
CA SER A 80 -36.34 -6.86 -9.99
C SER A 80 -37.16 -7.56 -8.90
N GLU A 81 -36.51 -8.32 -8.03
CA GLU A 81 -37.11 -9.16 -6.99
C GLU A 81 -37.35 -8.41 -5.66
N ILE A 82 -36.88 -7.16 -5.56
CA ILE A 82 -37.04 -6.32 -4.36
C ILE A 82 -38.39 -5.60 -4.40
N ASP A 83 -39.16 -5.71 -3.31
CA ASP A 83 -40.42 -4.99 -3.12
C ASP A 83 -40.27 -3.46 -3.20
N THR A 84 -41.33 -2.75 -3.55
CA THR A 84 -41.37 -1.29 -3.74
C THR A 84 -40.93 -0.54 -2.47
N LYS A 85 -41.34 -1.01 -1.28
CA LYS A 85 -40.90 -0.44 0.00
C LYS A 85 -39.39 -0.64 0.22
N GLY A 86 -38.87 -1.81 -0.16
CA GLY A 86 -37.44 -2.12 -0.10
C GLY A 86 -36.61 -1.27 -1.06
N LYS A 87 -37.10 -1.02 -2.28
CA LYS A 87 -36.48 -0.12 -3.25
C LYS A 87 -36.39 1.30 -2.72
N VAL A 88 -37.49 1.86 -2.21
CA VAL A 88 -37.52 3.22 -1.65
C VAL A 88 -36.58 3.35 -0.45
N MET A 89 -36.61 2.41 0.48
CA MET A 89 -35.72 2.42 1.65
C MET A 89 -34.24 2.35 1.25
N ARG A 90 -33.91 1.55 0.22
CA ARG A 90 -32.54 1.42 -0.30
C ARG A 90 -32.05 2.71 -0.96
N VAL A 91 -32.91 3.40 -1.73
CA VAL A 91 -32.59 4.70 -2.32
C VAL A 91 -32.41 5.77 -1.24
N LEU A 92 -33.34 5.87 -0.28
CA LEU A 92 -33.23 6.82 0.83
C LEU A 92 -31.97 6.59 1.67
N THR A 93 -31.66 5.33 1.99
CA THR A 93 -30.42 4.98 2.69
C THR A 93 -29.19 5.38 1.88
N SER A 94 -29.22 5.21 0.55
CA SER A 94 -28.10 5.60 -0.32
C SER A 94 -27.92 7.13 -0.36
N ILE A 95 -29.01 7.88 -0.44
CA ILE A 95 -29.00 9.35 -0.38
C ILE A 95 -28.50 9.84 0.99
N ALA A 96 -28.99 9.25 2.09
CA ALA A 96 -28.53 9.58 3.44
C ALA A 96 -27.03 9.30 3.62
N LYS A 97 -26.55 8.15 3.14
CA LYS A 97 -25.12 7.81 3.13
C LYS A 97 -24.30 8.82 2.31
N PHE A 98 -24.82 9.30 1.19
CA PHE A 98 -24.17 10.33 0.37
C PHE A 98 -24.03 11.66 1.14
N PHE A 99 -25.10 12.18 1.76
CA PHE A 99 -25.00 13.41 2.55
C PHE A 99 -24.09 13.25 3.79
N LEU A 100 -24.15 12.08 4.44
CA LEU A 100 -23.26 11.77 5.55
C LEU A 100 -21.79 11.70 5.11
N MET A 101 -21.51 11.23 3.89
CA MET A 101 -20.18 11.26 3.28
C MET A 101 -19.66 12.69 3.16
N VAL A 102 -20.46 13.57 2.56
CA VAL A 102 -20.12 14.98 2.37
C VAL A 102 -19.91 15.67 3.72
N GLY A 103 -20.73 15.35 4.73
CA GLY A 103 -20.58 15.86 6.09
C GLY A 103 -19.26 15.44 6.75
N PHE A 104 -18.88 14.16 6.66
CA PHE A 104 -17.58 13.72 7.18
C PHE A 104 -16.40 14.29 6.39
N LEU A 105 -16.55 14.48 5.07
CA LEU A 105 -15.53 15.14 4.26
C LEU A 105 -15.33 16.59 4.68
N TYR A 106 -16.41 17.34 4.93
CA TYR A 106 -16.34 18.70 5.46
C TYR A 106 -15.59 18.74 6.81
N MET A 107 -15.99 17.89 7.76
CA MET A 107 -15.32 17.80 9.06
C MET A 107 -13.84 17.40 8.94
N PHE A 108 -13.52 16.52 7.99
CA PHE A 108 -12.14 16.15 7.68
C PHE A 108 -11.34 17.37 7.20
N VAL A 109 -11.84 18.13 6.23
CA VAL A 109 -11.15 19.32 5.70
C VAL A 109 -10.96 20.37 6.81
N CYS A 110 -11.98 20.64 7.63
CA CYS A 110 -11.82 21.56 8.77
C CYS A 110 -10.79 21.07 9.80
N SER A 111 -10.70 19.75 10.03
CA SER A 111 -9.69 19.20 10.94
C SER A 111 -8.26 19.42 10.44
N LEU A 112 -8.03 19.48 9.12
CA LEU A 112 -6.72 19.76 8.53
C LEU A 112 -6.28 21.21 8.74
N ASP A 113 -7.23 22.14 8.69
CA ASP A 113 -6.99 23.56 8.92
C ASP A 113 -6.66 23.83 10.40
N VAL A 114 -7.43 23.23 11.32
CA VAL A 114 -7.11 23.25 12.76
C VAL A 114 -5.75 22.59 13.04
N LEU A 115 -5.44 21.48 12.37
CA LEU A 115 -4.15 20.79 12.50
C LEU A 115 -2.99 21.66 11.99
N SER A 116 -3.18 22.39 10.88
CA SER A 116 -2.19 23.36 10.37
C SER A 116 -1.92 24.46 11.39
N SER A 117 -2.97 25.05 11.98
CA SER A 117 -2.86 26.05 13.03
C SER A 117 -2.17 25.50 14.29
N ALA A 118 -2.47 24.25 14.66
CA ALA A 118 -1.82 23.57 15.77
C ALA A 118 -0.31 23.38 15.53
N PHE A 119 0.09 22.98 14.32
CA PHE A 119 1.50 22.88 13.95
C PHE A 119 2.21 24.24 13.97
N GLN A 120 1.57 25.31 13.51
CA GLN A 120 2.13 26.67 13.62
C GLN A 120 2.34 27.09 15.07
N LEU A 121 1.48 26.69 16.00
CA LEU A 121 1.66 26.97 17.43
C LEU A 121 2.76 26.15 18.08
N VAL A 122 2.81 24.85 17.76
CA VAL A 122 3.83 23.94 18.31
C VAL A 122 5.21 24.28 17.78
N GLY A 123 5.31 24.61 16.49
CA GLY A 123 6.57 24.85 15.83
C GLY A 123 6.95 26.33 15.64
N GLY A 124 6.04 27.29 15.69
CA GLY A 124 6.35 28.69 15.36
C GLY A 124 7.46 29.33 16.21
N LYS A 125 7.64 28.91 17.47
CA LYS A 125 8.72 29.38 18.36
C LYS A 125 9.89 28.40 18.51
N ALA A 126 9.68 27.10 18.33
CA ALA A 126 10.69 26.06 18.56
C ALA A 126 11.25 25.44 17.26
N ALA A 127 10.56 25.60 16.13
CA ALA A 127 10.95 25.00 14.86
C ALA A 127 12.07 25.76 14.16
N GLY A 128 12.22 27.07 14.41
CA GLY A 128 13.39 27.81 13.94
C GLY A 128 14.69 27.17 14.40
N ASP A 129 14.75 26.77 15.68
CA ASP A 129 15.97 26.21 16.30
C ASP A 129 16.12 24.70 16.06
N ILE A 130 15.02 23.93 16.01
CA ILE A 130 15.09 22.47 15.83
C ILE A 130 15.23 22.07 14.34
N PHE A 131 14.71 22.84 13.39
CA PHE A 131 14.74 22.45 11.95
C PHE A 131 15.93 23.02 11.19
N GLN A 132 16.58 24.08 11.67
CA GLN A 132 17.82 24.59 11.07
C GLN A 132 19.05 23.70 11.36
N ASP A 133 19.07 22.98 12.48
CA ASP A 133 20.23 22.21 12.94
C ASP A 133 20.14 20.68 12.74
N ASN A 134 19.01 20.14 12.24
CA ASN A 134 18.83 18.69 12.16
C ASN A 134 19.24 18.10 10.80
N GLU A 135 20.46 17.56 10.74
CA GLU A 135 20.99 16.71 9.64
C GLU A 135 19.99 15.60 9.24
N VAL A 136 19.13 15.16 10.16
CA VAL A 136 18.14 14.10 9.97
C VAL A 136 17.10 14.43 8.89
N LEU A 137 16.60 15.66 8.84
CA LEU A 137 15.55 16.05 7.87
C LEU A 137 16.13 16.46 6.51
N SER A 138 17.41 16.82 6.46
CA SER A 138 18.13 17.04 5.21
C SER A 138 18.41 15.73 4.45
N ASN A 139 18.35 14.59 5.14
CA ASN A 139 18.62 13.29 4.55
C ASN A 139 17.35 12.71 3.87
N PRO A 140 17.33 12.56 2.54
CA PRO A 140 16.14 12.10 1.82
C PRO A 140 15.74 10.67 2.19
N VAL A 141 16.69 9.82 2.58
CA VAL A 141 16.39 8.43 3.01
C VAL A 141 15.73 8.42 4.38
N ALA A 142 16.15 9.27 5.30
CA ALA A 142 15.49 9.43 6.58
C ALA A 142 14.08 9.98 6.40
N GLY A 143 13.90 11.00 5.54
CA GLY A 143 12.58 11.53 5.17
C GLY A 143 11.64 10.45 4.64
N LEU A 144 12.11 9.62 3.69
CA LEU A 144 11.36 8.47 3.17
C LEU A 144 10.90 7.55 4.30
N VAL A 145 11.81 7.13 5.18
CA VAL A 145 11.48 6.19 6.24
C VAL A 145 10.51 6.79 7.26
N ILE A 146 10.68 8.06 7.61
CA ILE A 146 9.72 8.77 8.47
C ILE A 146 8.32 8.71 7.85
N GLY A 147 8.20 8.96 6.55
CA GLY A 147 6.93 8.86 5.83
C GLY A 147 6.30 7.46 5.89
N VAL A 148 7.11 6.41 5.72
CA VAL A 148 6.68 5.01 5.88
C VAL A 148 6.15 4.79 7.28
N LEU A 149 6.94 5.10 8.30
CA LEU A 149 6.60 4.85 9.71
C LEU A 149 5.37 5.63 10.16
N VAL A 150 5.26 6.92 9.81
CA VAL A 150 4.07 7.73 10.09
C VAL A 150 2.83 7.07 9.49
N THR A 151 2.91 6.63 8.24
CA THR A 151 1.77 5.97 7.60
C THR A 151 1.45 4.61 8.20
N VAL A 152 2.47 3.83 8.59
CA VAL A 152 2.28 2.55 9.28
C VAL A 152 1.58 2.75 10.63
N LEU A 153 1.93 3.80 11.37
CA LEU A 153 1.32 4.11 12.66
C LEU A 153 -0.10 4.66 12.51
N VAL A 154 -0.29 5.58 11.57
CA VAL A 154 -1.59 6.22 11.29
C VAL A 154 -2.53 5.30 10.50
N GLN A 155 -1.99 4.28 9.81
CA GLN A 155 -2.70 3.36 8.92
C GLN A 155 -3.43 4.05 7.74
N SER A 156 -3.08 5.29 7.44
CA SER A 156 -3.67 6.08 6.36
C SER A 156 -2.63 6.97 5.69
N SER A 157 -2.35 6.69 4.42
CA SER A 157 -1.43 7.50 3.62
C SER A 157 -2.05 8.81 3.19
N SER A 158 -3.37 8.88 3.00
CA SER A 158 -4.09 10.15 2.79
C SER A 158 -3.90 11.08 3.98
N THR A 159 -4.12 10.57 5.20
CA THR A 159 -3.89 11.34 6.45
C THR A 159 -2.44 11.75 6.59
N SER A 160 -1.52 10.82 6.37
CA SER A 160 -0.08 11.09 6.51
C SER A 160 0.40 12.13 5.49
N SER A 161 -0.11 12.07 4.26
CA SER A 161 0.17 13.07 3.23
C SER A 161 -0.41 14.43 3.60
N SER A 162 -1.64 14.49 4.11
CA SER A 162 -2.24 15.74 4.58
C SER A 162 -1.48 16.34 5.76
N ILE A 163 -0.99 15.53 6.71
CA ILE A 163 -0.10 15.99 7.79
C ILE A 163 1.15 16.65 7.20
N VAL A 164 1.82 16.00 6.24
CA VAL A 164 3.02 16.56 5.59
C VAL A 164 2.70 17.87 4.84
N VAL A 165 1.57 17.93 4.14
CA VAL A 165 1.11 19.17 3.48
C VAL A 165 0.87 20.27 4.51
N SER A 166 0.20 19.99 5.64
CA SER A 166 0.00 20.94 6.73
C SER A 166 1.32 21.38 7.38
N MET A 167 2.32 20.50 7.47
CA MET A 167 3.66 20.84 7.97
C MET A 167 4.41 21.77 6.99
N VAL A 168 4.25 21.59 5.69
CA VAL A 168 4.79 22.51 4.66
C VAL A 168 4.07 23.86 4.70
N SER A 169 2.74 23.83 4.86
CA SER A 169 1.88 24.99 5.00
C SER A 169 2.26 25.85 6.20
N SER A 170 2.53 25.21 7.34
CA SER A 170 2.97 25.87 8.59
C SER A 170 4.43 26.33 8.58
N GLY A 171 5.19 26.06 7.52
CA GLY A 171 6.60 26.42 7.40
C GLY A 171 7.55 25.54 8.23
N LEU A 172 7.06 24.43 8.79
CA LEU A 172 7.89 23.48 9.55
C LEU A 172 8.74 22.58 8.66
N LEU A 173 8.27 22.29 7.45
CA LEU A 173 9.01 21.50 6.47
C LEU A 173 9.12 22.26 5.16
N GLU A 174 10.33 22.28 4.60
CA GLU A 174 10.53 22.72 3.23
C GLU A 174 10.01 21.68 2.24
N VAL A 175 9.56 22.15 1.07
CA VAL A 175 9.02 21.27 0.02
C VAL A 175 10.04 20.19 -0.37
N GLN A 176 11.32 20.53 -0.48
CA GLN A 176 12.39 19.60 -0.88
C GLN A 176 12.55 18.45 0.11
N SER A 177 12.54 18.75 1.41
CA SER A 177 12.61 17.74 2.48
C SER A 177 11.31 16.97 2.63
N ALA A 178 10.16 17.54 2.26
CA ALA A 178 8.86 16.90 2.31
C ALA A 178 8.62 15.88 1.17
N VAL A 179 9.28 16.04 0.02
CA VAL A 179 9.09 15.14 -1.14
C VAL A 179 9.40 13.68 -0.79
N PRO A 180 10.56 13.34 -0.18
CA PRO A 180 10.83 11.96 0.26
C PRO A 180 9.82 11.45 1.29
N VAL A 181 9.35 12.30 2.21
CA VAL A 181 8.35 11.93 3.22
C VAL A 181 7.03 11.51 2.56
N ILE A 182 6.58 12.24 1.54
CA ILE A 182 5.40 11.87 0.74
C ILE A 182 5.61 10.54 -0.01
N MET A 183 6.78 10.31 -0.60
CA MET A 183 7.10 9.03 -1.25
C MET A 183 6.99 7.86 -0.25
N GLY A 184 7.47 8.09 0.98
CA GLY A 184 7.39 7.11 2.07
C GLY A 184 5.96 6.88 2.54
N ALA A 185 5.16 7.95 2.61
CA ALA A 185 3.75 7.83 2.96
C ALA A 185 2.98 6.95 1.97
N ASN A 186 3.32 7.01 0.69
CA ASN A 186 2.70 6.14 -0.31
C ASN A 186 3.05 4.65 -0.10
N ILE A 187 4.31 4.34 0.21
CA ILE A 187 4.75 2.97 0.55
C ILE A 187 3.93 2.40 1.73
N GLY A 188 3.76 3.18 2.80
CA GLY A 188 3.10 2.71 4.03
C GLY A 188 1.63 2.26 3.85
N THR A 189 0.95 2.71 2.79
CA THR A 189 -0.45 2.35 2.46
C THR A 189 -0.70 0.84 2.39
N SER A 190 0.34 0.06 2.03
CA SER A 190 0.24 -1.37 1.75
C SER A 190 0.05 -2.26 2.98
N VAL A 191 0.32 -1.75 4.20
CA VAL A 191 0.21 -2.54 5.44
C VAL A 191 -1.21 -3.04 5.63
N THR A 192 -2.20 -2.17 5.48
CA THR A 192 -3.61 -2.50 5.73
C THR A 192 -4.10 -3.62 4.81
N ASN A 193 -3.77 -3.57 3.52
CA ASN A 193 -4.14 -4.60 2.55
C ASN A 193 -3.49 -5.96 2.90
N THR A 194 -2.24 -5.92 3.35
CA THR A 194 -1.49 -7.12 3.75
C THR A 194 -2.14 -7.78 4.98
N ILE A 195 -2.59 -6.98 5.95
CA ILE A 195 -3.37 -7.47 7.11
C ILE A 195 -4.69 -8.09 6.64
N VAL A 196 -5.38 -7.47 5.69
CA VAL A 196 -6.64 -7.99 5.13
C VAL A 196 -6.43 -9.29 4.38
N ALA A 197 -5.36 -9.44 3.61
CA ALA A 197 -5.02 -10.70 2.97
C ALA A 197 -4.80 -11.82 4.00
N MET A 198 -4.15 -11.54 5.14
CA MET A 198 -3.97 -12.52 6.22
C MET A 198 -5.29 -13.02 6.83
N MET A 199 -6.38 -12.25 6.75
CA MET A 199 -7.69 -12.72 7.21
C MET A 199 -8.26 -13.84 6.33
N GLN A 200 -7.80 -13.99 5.09
CA GLN A 200 -8.18 -15.07 4.18
C GLN A 200 -7.17 -16.23 4.20
N ALA A 201 -6.31 -16.31 5.22
CA ALA A 201 -5.31 -17.36 5.30
C ALA A 201 -5.92 -18.78 5.43
N GLY A 202 -7.20 -18.90 5.78
CA GLY A 202 -7.93 -20.15 5.97
C GLY A 202 -7.84 -21.10 4.77
N ASP A 203 -8.05 -20.61 3.55
CA ASP A 203 -7.90 -21.38 2.31
C ASP A 203 -6.58 -21.03 1.61
N ARG A 204 -5.81 -22.03 1.16
CA ARG A 204 -4.49 -21.80 0.56
C ARG A 204 -4.56 -21.04 -0.76
N ASN A 205 -5.54 -21.36 -1.60
CA ASN A 205 -5.67 -20.76 -2.92
C ASN A 205 -6.27 -19.36 -2.84
N GLU A 206 -7.22 -19.14 -1.95
CA GLU A 206 -7.71 -17.79 -1.65
C GLU A 206 -6.61 -16.93 -1.05
N PHE A 207 -5.86 -17.46 -0.08
CA PHE A 207 -4.75 -16.73 0.53
C PHE A 207 -3.66 -16.36 -0.48
N ARG A 208 -3.30 -17.29 -1.37
CA ARG A 208 -2.33 -17.07 -2.46
C ARG A 208 -2.72 -15.87 -3.32
N ARG A 209 -3.97 -15.84 -3.79
CA ARG A 209 -4.49 -14.77 -4.65
C ARG A 209 -4.65 -13.46 -3.87
N ALA A 210 -5.21 -13.52 -2.66
CA ALA A 210 -5.40 -12.34 -1.80
C ALA A 210 -4.08 -11.68 -1.46
N PHE A 211 -3.06 -12.46 -1.09
CA PHE A 211 -1.74 -11.94 -0.72
C PHE A 211 -1.02 -11.33 -1.93
N ALA A 212 -1.14 -11.94 -3.12
CA ALA A 212 -0.65 -11.32 -4.36
C ALA A 212 -1.42 -10.02 -4.69
N GLY A 213 -2.74 -10.01 -4.54
CA GLY A 213 -3.57 -8.82 -4.72
C GLY A 213 -3.21 -7.67 -3.77
N ALA A 214 -2.82 -7.99 -2.52
CA ALA A 214 -2.34 -6.99 -1.56
C ALA A 214 -0.94 -6.47 -1.91
N THR A 215 -0.02 -7.37 -2.29
CA THR A 215 1.41 -7.05 -2.46
C THR A 215 1.75 -6.48 -3.83
N VAL A 216 0.89 -6.63 -4.85
CA VAL A 216 1.12 -6.00 -6.17
C VAL A 216 1.20 -4.48 -6.07
N HIS A 217 0.40 -3.89 -5.17
CA HIS A 217 0.45 -2.47 -4.85
C HIS A 217 1.77 -2.12 -4.15
N ASP A 218 2.22 -2.98 -3.22
CA ASP A 218 3.45 -2.78 -2.46
C ASP A 218 4.69 -2.78 -3.36
N PHE A 219 4.80 -3.80 -4.24
CA PHE A 219 5.89 -3.89 -5.20
C PHE A 219 5.92 -2.68 -6.14
N PHE A 220 4.77 -2.19 -6.58
CA PHE A 220 4.71 -0.97 -7.40
C PHE A 220 5.30 0.24 -6.67
N ASN A 221 4.91 0.47 -5.41
CA ASN A 221 5.40 1.62 -4.64
C ASN A 221 6.89 1.51 -4.34
N TRP A 222 7.36 0.36 -3.86
CA TRP A 222 8.78 0.14 -3.58
C TRP A 222 9.64 0.29 -4.83
N LEU A 223 9.25 -0.35 -5.94
CA LEU A 223 9.99 -0.25 -7.20
C LEU A 223 10.00 1.18 -7.76
N SER A 224 8.89 1.91 -7.62
CA SER A 224 8.83 3.32 -8.03
C SER A 224 9.76 4.18 -7.17
N VAL A 225 9.78 4.03 -5.85
CA VAL A 225 10.69 4.77 -4.97
C VAL A 225 12.14 4.42 -5.23
N LEU A 226 12.47 3.14 -5.45
CA LEU A 226 13.85 2.70 -5.73
C LEU A 226 14.45 3.37 -6.98
N VAL A 227 13.61 3.78 -7.94
CA VAL A 227 14.05 4.51 -9.13
C VAL A 227 13.93 6.02 -8.96
N LEU A 228 12.77 6.49 -8.50
CA LEU A 228 12.43 7.92 -8.48
C LEU A 228 13.09 8.68 -7.33
N LEU A 229 13.34 8.06 -6.17
CA LEU A 229 13.98 8.74 -5.05
C LEU A 229 15.46 9.09 -5.35
N PRO A 230 16.31 8.17 -5.85
CA PRO A 230 17.68 8.54 -6.24
C PRO A 230 17.68 9.60 -7.36
N LEU A 231 16.78 9.46 -8.33
CA LEU A 231 16.63 10.44 -9.40
C LEU A 231 16.26 11.83 -8.84
N GLU A 232 15.31 11.88 -7.91
CA GLU A 232 14.92 13.12 -7.23
C GLU A 232 16.06 13.70 -6.39
N ALA A 233 16.78 12.87 -5.63
CA ALA A 233 17.89 13.33 -4.80
C ALA A 233 19.05 13.92 -5.64
N ILE A 234 19.29 13.40 -6.85
CA ILE A 234 20.36 13.89 -7.74
C ILE A 234 19.90 15.10 -8.55
N THR A 235 18.69 15.06 -9.09
CA THR A 235 18.24 16.02 -10.11
C THR A 235 17.20 17.02 -9.61
N GLY A 236 16.46 16.69 -8.57
CA GLY A 236 15.27 17.42 -8.11
C GLY A 236 14.19 17.50 -9.19
N VAL A 237 14.03 16.48 -10.02
CA VAL A 237 13.15 16.52 -11.21
C VAL A 237 11.69 16.76 -10.85
N LEU A 238 11.16 16.11 -9.81
CA LEU A 238 9.79 16.30 -9.34
C LEU A 238 9.64 17.69 -8.73
N TYR A 239 10.56 18.10 -7.86
CA TYR A 239 10.54 19.46 -7.29
C TYR A 239 10.56 20.53 -8.39
N LYS A 240 11.46 20.42 -9.38
CA LYS A 240 11.58 21.39 -10.48
C LYS A 240 10.35 21.38 -11.38
N LEU A 241 9.85 20.21 -11.75
CA LEU A 241 8.65 20.07 -12.57
C LEU A 241 7.46 20.74 -11.91
N THR A 242 7.22 20.46 -10.63
CA THR A 242 6.09 21.04 -9.91
C THR A 242 6.26 22.52 -9.65
N LYS A 243 7.49 22.99 -9.41
CA LYS A 243 7.79 24.43 -9.30
C LYS A 243 7.39 25.16 -10.57
N VAL A 244 7.80 24.65 -11.74
CA VAL A 244 7.42 25.23 -13.05
C VAL A 244 5.91 25.24 -13.24
N VAL A 245 5.22 24.16 -12.85
CA VAL A 245 3.75 24.09 -12.92
C VAL A 245 3.11 25.16 -12.04
N ILE A 246 3.56 25.32 -10.78
CA ILE A 246 3.05 26.33 -9.85
C ILE A 246 3.33 27.75 -10.34
N ASP A 247 4.56 28.03 -10.79
CA ASP A 247 4.96 29.34 -11.31
C ASP A 247 4.15 29.73 -12.57
N SER A 248 3.67 28.74 -13.34
CA SER A 248 2.82 28.96 -14.52
C SER A 248 1.38 29.33 -14.19
N PHE A 249 0.89 29.03 -12.98
CA PHE A 249 -0.48 29.33 -12.56
C PHE A 249 -0.64 30.76 -12.01
N ASP A 250 0.44 31.55 -11.93
CA ASP A 250 0.46 32.92 -11.37
C ASP A 250 -0.35 33.04 -10.07
N ILE A 251 -0.17 32.05 -9.18
CA ILE A 251 -0.85 32.04 -7.89
C ILE A 251 -0.31 33.22 -7.09
N GLN A 252 -1.05 34.32 -7.06
CA GLN A 252 -0.69 35.52 -6.31
C GLN A 252 -0.50 35.14 -4.84
N GLY A 253 0.75 35.11 -4.37
CA GLY A 253 1.08 34.95 -2.96
C GLY A 253 0.97 36.30 -2.24
N GLY A 254 0.29 36.32 -1.10
CA GLY A 254 0.11 37.52 -0.26
C GLY A 254 -1.34 37.69 0.20
N ASP A 255 -1.65 38.83 0.83
CA ASP A 255 -2.99 39.17 1.38
C ASP A 255 -4.15 39.12 0.35
N ASN A 256 -3.84 39.08 -0.96
CA ASN A 256 -4.81 39.01 -2.06
C ASN A 256 -4.93 37.61 -2.69
N ALA A 257 -4.25 36.59 -2.15
CA ALA A 257 -4.37 35.22 -2.61
C ALA A 257 -5.83 34.73 -2.44
N PRO A 258 -6.44 34.07 -3.44
CA PRO A 258 -7.79 33.54 -3.29
C PRO A 258 -7.79 32.40 -2.27
N ASP A 259 -8.40 32.65 -1.11
CA ASP A 259 -8.73 31.64 -0.11
C ASP A 259 -9.75 30.67 -0.71
N LEU A 260 -9.30 29.46 -1.07
CA LEU A 260 -10.11 28.55 -1.89
C LEU A 260 -11.04 27.68 -1.04
N LEU A 261 -10.49 26.92 -0.09
CA LEU A 261 -11.28 26.15 0.88
C LEU A 261 -11.43 26.87 2.22
N ASN A 262 -10.58 27.85 2.52
CA ASN A 262 -10.64 28.58 3.80
C ASN A 262 -12.00 29.29 3.97
N VAL A 263 -12.59 29.83 2.90
CA VAL A 263 -13.96 30.41 2.93
C VAL A 263 -15.01 29.45 3.52
N ILE A 264 -14.80 28.14 3.37
CA ILE A 264 -15.70 27.08 3.83
C ILE A 264 -15.29 26.57 5.23
N THR A 265 -14.00 26.53 5.56
CA THR A 265 -13.49 26.05 6.86
C THR A 265 -13.44 27.14 7.94
N ASP A 266 -13.16 28.38 7.55
CA ASP A 266 -12.97 29.56 8.40
C ASP A 266 -14.06 29.75 9.45
N PRO A 267 -15.38 29.61 9.14
CA PRO A 267 -16.41 29.79 10.16
C PRO A 267 -16.24 28.82 11.35
N LEU A 268 -15.74 27.62 11.09
CA LEU A 268 -15.49 26.61 12.12
C LEU A 268 -14.09 26.78 12.72
N THR A 269 -13.06 26.95 11.90
CA THR A 269 -11.66 27.07 12.36
C THR A 269 -11.48 28.32 13.22
N ASN A 270 -11.95 29.49 12.76
CA ASN A 270 -11.85 30.74 13.52
C ASN A 270 -12.72 30.76 14.78
N SER A 271 -13.72 29.88 14.87
CA SER A 271 -14.45 29.65 16.13
C SER A 271 -13.61 28.84 17.14
N ILE A 272 -12.66 28.03 16.66
CA ILE A 272 -11.78 27.22 17.51
C ILE A 272 -10.52 27.99 17.87
N ILE A 273 -9.79 28.52 16.88
CA ILE A 273 -8.55 29.27 17.07
C ILE A 273 -8.31 30.27 15.93
N GLU A 274 -7.73 31.42 16.28
CA GLU A 274 -7.27 32.42 15.32
C GLU A 274 -5.81 32.80 15.64
N LEU A 275 -4.93 32.70 14.65
CA LEU A 275 -3.52 33.04 14.78
C LEU A 275 -3.22 34.47 14.32
N ASP A 276 -2.30 35.14 14.99
CA ASP A 276 -1.85 36.48 14.61
C ASP A 276 -0.82 36.42 13.47
N LYS A 277 -1.30 36.63 12.24
CA LYS A 277 -0.49 36.66 11.01
C LYS A 277 0.67 37.66 11.10
N SER A 278 0.50 38.79 11.80
CA SER A 278 1.54 39.80 11.93
C SER A 278 2.71 39.32 12.80
N VAL A 279 2.42 38.56 13.86
CA VAL A 279 3.43 37.95 14.73
C VAL A 279 4.15 36.82 13.99
N ILE A 280 3.42 35.99 13.23
CA ILE A 280 4.01 34.92 12.41
C ILE A 280 5.01 35.49 11.39
N ASN A 281 4.60 36.52 10.64
CA ASN A 281 5.46 37.16 9.64
C ASN A 281 6.64 37.92 10.30
N GLY A 282 6.43 38.51 11.47
CA GLY A 282 7.51 39.10 12.28
C GLY A 282 8.55 38.07 12.73
N ILE A 283 8.14 36.89 13.19
CA ILE A 283 9.06 35.81 13.56
C ILE A 283 9.81 35.30 12.33
N ALA A 284 9.12 35.10 11.21
CA ALA A 284 9.74 34.63 9.96
C ALA A 284 10.79 35.61 9.38
N THR A 285 10.62 36.92 9.65
CA THR A 285 11.55 37.97 9.22
C THR A 285 12.65 38.28 10.25
N GLY A 286 12.65 37.59 11.39
CA GLY A 286 13.65 37.76 12.46
C GLY A 286 13.44 39.02 13.31
N ASP A 287 12.23 39.58 13.37
CA ASP A 287 11.90 40.73 14.22
C ASP A 287 11.96 40.35 15.72
N PRO A 288 12.89 40.94 16.50
CA PRO A 288 13.00 40.67 17.94
C PRO A 288 11.73 41.00 18.73
N ALA A 289 10.90 41.92 18.24
CA ALA A 289 9.65 42.32 18.90
C ALA A 289 8.52 41.30 18.73
N ALA A 290 8.60 40.44 17.71
CA ALA A 290 7.62 39.39 17.44
C ALA A 290 7.90 38.11 18.23
N MET A 291 9.17 37.81 18.55
CA MET A 291 9.59 36.60 19.27
C MET A 291 8.93 36.43 20.64
N ASN A 292 8.66 37.54 21.35
CA ASN A 292 8.07 37.53 22.69
C ASN A 292 6.54 37.66 22.71
N LYS A 293 5.87 37.80 21.55
CA LYS A 293 4.41 37.91 21.47
C LYS A 293 3.75 36.54 21.37
N SER A 294 2.49 36.42 21.82
CA SER A 294 1.70 35.21 21.58
C SER A 294 1.35 35.09 20.10
N LEU A 295 1.41 33.87 19.59
CA LEU A 295 0.92 33.52 18.25
C LEU A 295 -0.60 33.48 18.17
N ILE A 296 -1.28 33.30 19.31
CA ILE A 296 -2.73 33.34 19.41
C ILE A 296 -3.16 34.80 19.37
N LYS A 297 -4.12 35.12 18.50
CA LYS A 297 -4.61 36.47 18.38
C LYS A 297 -5.46 36.84 19.60
N ILE A 298 -4.89 37.67 20.47
CA ILE A 298 -5.51 38.16 21.71
C ILE A 298 -5.49 39.70 21.68
N TRP A 299 -6.16 40.37 20.74
CA TRP A 299 -6.25 41.85 20.77
C TRP A 299 -7.59 42.42 20.29
N CYS A 300 -8.05 43.42 21.06
CA CYS A 300 -9.26 44.22 20.92
C CYS A 300 -8.87 45.71 20.85
N LYS A 301 -9.26 46.42 19.77
CA LYS A 301 -9.40 47.91 19.61
C LYS A 301 -9.79 48.20 18.14
N THR A 302 -10.82 48.97 17.74
CA THR A 302 -11.58 50.07 18.38
C THR A 302 -13.01 50.22 17.75
N GLU A 303 -13.94 50.81 18.51
CA GLU A 303 -15.28 51.37 18.21
C GLU A 303 -16.51 50.49 17.97
N LYS A 304 -16.38 49.21 17.58
CA LYS A 304 -17.47 48.23 17.76
C LYS A 304 -16.91 46.99 18.42
N ILE A 305 -17.34 46.75 19.66
CA ILE A 305 -16.96 45.57 20.45
C ILE A 305 -17.28 44.32 19.63
N THR A 306 -16.28 43.75 19.00
CA THR A 306 -16.28 42.38 18.50
C THR A 306 -15.22 41.68 19.33
N VAL A 307 -15.70 41.00 20.36
CA VAL A 307 -14.89 40.07 21.16
C VAL A 307 -14.40 38.99 20.21
N SER A 308 -13.10 38.73 20.15
CA SER A 308 -12.54 37.55 19.47
C SER A 308 -13.17 36.31 20.11
N SER A 309 -14.10 35.67 19.41
CA SER A 309 -14.99 34.63 19.93
C SER A 309 -14.45 33.23 19.68
N HIS A 310 -13.13 33.03 19.80
CA HIS A 310 -12.52 31.71 19.68
C HIS A 310 -12.31 31.06 21.04
N ILE A 311 -12.35 29.72 21.11
CA ILE A 311 -12.36 28.94 22.36
C ILE A 311 -11.17 29.29 23.28
N PHE A 312 -10.03 29.61 22.70
CA PHE A 312 -8.78 29.89 23.42
C PHE A 312 -8.50 31.39 23.63
N ALA A 313 -9.42 32.30 23.27
CA ALA A 313 -9.22 33.75 23.38
C ALA A 313 -8.96 34.23 24.82
N TYR A 314 -9.43 33.48 25.81
CA TYR A 314 -9.34 33.79 27.24
C TYR A 314 -8.59 32.72 28.06
N SER A 315 -7.88 31.80 27.40
CA SER A 315 -7.13 30.78 28.13
C SER A 315 -5.77 31.31 28.57
N ASP A 316 -5.41 31.15 29.84
CA ASP A 316 -4.06 31.45 30.38
C ASP A 316 -2.99 30.41 29.97
N LEU A 317 -3.28 29.58 28.96
CA LEU A 317 -2.39 28.51 28.50
C LEU A 317 -1.29 29.07 27.58
N PRO A 318 -0.05 28.58 27.67
CA PRO A 318 1.00 28.96 26.72
C PRO A 318 0.68 28.44 25.31
N ASP A 319 1.12 29.16 24.27
CA ASP A 319 0.92 28.82 22.85
C ASP A 319 1.24 27.35 22.54
N LEU A 320 2.33 26.83 23.11
CA LEU A 320 2.74 25.43 22.94
C LEU A 320 1.73 24.44 23.51
N ALA A 321 1.16 24.71 24.69
CA ALA A 321 0.16 23.83 25.30
C ALA A 321 -1.14 23.82 24.49
N VAL A 322 -1.60 25.01 24.04
CA VAL A 322 -2.76 25.13 23.15
C VAL A 322 -2.51 24.40 21.83
N GLY A 323 -1.32 24.57 21.24
CA GLY A 323 -0.89 23.87 20.05
C GLY A 323 -0.91 22.34 20.21
N LEU A 324 -0.35 21.80 21.31
CA LEU A 324 -0.35 20.36 21.57
C LEU A 324 -1.76 19.79 21.80
N ILE A 325 -2.63 20.53 22.50
CA ILE A 325 -4.04 20.14 22.70
C ILE A 325 -4.76 20.11 21.36
N LEU A 326 -4.65 21.17 20.56
CA LEU A 326 -5.26 21.24 19.24
C LEU A 326 -4.73 20.16 18.31
N LEU A 327 -3.43 19.86 18.36
CA LEU A 327 -2.81 18.80 17.56
C LEU A 327 -3.41 17.43 17.93
N ALA A 328 -3.51 17.12 19.22
CA ALA A 328 -4.12 15.87 19.68
C ALA A 328 -5.60 15.77 19.28
N VAL A 329 -6.39 16.84 19.51
CA VAL A 329 -7.83 16.86 19.20
C VAL A 329 -8.08 16.78 17.70
N SER A 330 -7.38 17.57 16.88
CA SER A 330 -7.50 17.56 15.42
C SER A 330 -7.11 16.21 14.84
N LEU A 331 -6.02 15.57 15.33
CA LEU A 331 -5.63 14.24 14.90
C LEU A 331 -6.67 13.18 15.27
N LEU A 332 -7.28 13.26 16.46
CA LEU A 332 -8.36 12.36 16.86
C LEU A 332 -9.62 12.54 16.00
N ILE A 333 -10.02 13.78 15.72
CA ILE A 333 -11.16 14.09 14.83
C ILE A 333 -10.86 13.59 13.42
N LEU A 334 -9.66 13.85 12.90
CA LEU A 334 -9.22 13.42 11.58
C LEU A 334 -9.27 11.89 11.46
N CYS A 335 -8.64 11.16 12.39
CA CYS A 335 -8.64 9.70 12.41
C CYS A 335 -10.07 9.13 12.53
N SER A 336 -10.89 9.71 13.41
CA SER A 336 -12.29 9.28 13.59
C SER A 336 -13.13 9.52 12.33
N CYS A 337 -13.01 10.70 11.71
CA CYS A 337 -13.68 11.02 10.46
C CYS A 337 -13.28 10.05 9.36
N LEU A 338 -11.98 9.75 9.23
CA LEU A 338 -11.52 8.78 8.24
C LEU A 338 -12.11 7.40 8.50
N ILE A 339 -12.09 6.88 9.73
CA ILE A 339 -12.69 5.57 10.07
C ILE A 339 -14.19 5.53 9.72
N LEU A 340 -14.92 6.62 9.96
CA LEU A 340 -16.34 6.71 9.62
C LEU A 340 -16.56 6.78 8.11
N ILE A 341 -15.76 7.56 7.39
CA ILE A 341 -15.71 7.61 5.92
C ILE A 341 -15.47 6.19 5.37
N VAL A 342 -14.44 5.50 5.87
CA VAL A 342 -14.12 4.10 5.54
C VAL A 342 -15.32 3.18 5.72
N LYS A 343 -15.94 3.20 6.91
CA LYS A 343 -17.09 2.33 7.24
C LYS A 343 -18.29 2.62 6.35
N LEU A 344 -18.57 3.90 6.12
CA LEU A 344 -19.67 4.36 5.30
C LEU A 344 -19.48 3.96 3.83
N LEU A 345 -18.26 4.13 3.29
CA LEU A 345 -17.90 3.71 1.94
C LEU A 345 -17.92 2.19 1.79
N ASN A 346 -17.39 1.44 2.74
CA ASN A 346 -17.47 -0.02 2.69
C ASN A 346 -18.94 -0.49 2.69
N SER A 347 -19.83 0.23 3.37
CA SER A 347 -21.28 0.01 3.31
C SER A 347 -21.93 0.45 1.98
N MET A 348 -21.31 1.32 1.20
CA MET A 348 -21.76 1.75 -0.14
C MET A 348 -21.21 0.85 -1.26
N LEU A 349 -19.98 0.36 -1.12
CA LEU A 349 -19.30 -0.50 -2.08
C LEU A 349 -19.84 -1.94 -2.06
N LYS A 350 -20.41 -2.39 -0.94
CA LYS A 350 -21.10 -3.69 -0.84
C LYS A 350 -22.43 -3.68 -1.59
N GLY A 351 -22.67 -4.70 -2.42
CA GLY A 351 -23.93 -4.91 -3.14
C GLY A 351 -23.87 -4.53 -4.62
N GLN A 352 -24.85 -3.76 -5.12
CA GLN A 352 -24.95 -3.46 -6.55
C GLN A 352 -23.76 -2.69 -7.13
N VAL A 353 -23.09 -1.84 -6.34
CA VAL A 353 -21.90 -1.12 -6.79
C VAL A 353 -20.77 -2.11 -7.09
N ALA A 354 -20.55 -3.12 -6.24
CA ALA A 354 -19.61 -4.21 -6.54
C ALA A 354 -19.98 -5.00 -7.81
N VAL A 355 -21.27 -5.19 -8.08
CA VAL A 355 -21.76 -5.87 -9.30
C VAL A 355 -21.55 -4.98 -10.54
N VAL A 356 -21.78 -3.67 -10.44
CA VAL A 356 -21.50 -2.72 -11.53
C VAL A 356 -20.00 -2.63 -11.78
N ILE A 357 -19.19 -2.59 -10.73
CA ILE A 357 -17.74 -2.66 -10.81
C ILE A 357 -17.33 -3.96 -11.52
N LYS A 358 -17.88 -5.13 -11.15
CA LYS A 358 -17.64 -6.41 -11.84
C LYS A 358 -18.01 -6.32 -13.32
N LYS A 359 -19.18 -5.76 -13.65
CA LYS A 359 -19.66 -5.65 -15.03
C LYS A 359 -18.78 -4.72 -15.87
N VAL A 360 -18.44 -3.54 -15.35
CA VAL A 360 -17.60 -2.56 -16.05
C VAL A 360 -16.16 -3.04 -16.18
N LEU A 361 -15.62 -3.69 -15.15
CA LEU A 361 -14.21 -4.15 -15.13
C LEU A 361 -13.97 -5.44 -15.91
N ASN A 362 -14.96 -6.34 -16.00
CA ASN A 362 -14.88 -7.54 -16.82
C ASN A 362 -15.45 -7.32 -18.22
N THR A 363 -15.80 -6.08 -18.60
CA THR A 363 -16.12 -5.77 -20.00
C THR A 363 -14.79 -5.64 -20.76
N ASP A 364 -14.45 -6.69 -21.47
CA ASP A 364 -13.34 -6.66 -22.40
C ASP A 364 -13.72 -5.97 -23.70
N PHE A 365 -12.93 -4.97 -24.10
CA PHE A 365 -13.07 -4.37 -25.42
C PHE A 365 -12.51 -5.34 -26.46
N PRO A 366 -13.23 -5.56 -27.58
CA PRO A 366 -12.75 -6.42 -28.66
C PRO A 366 -11.46 -5.86 -29.27
N PHE A 367 -10.69 -6.75 -29.89
CA PHE A 367 -9.50 -6.37 -30.66
C PHE A 367 -9.84 -5.27 -31.69
N PRO A 368 -9.02 -4.20 -31.83
CA PRO A 368 -7.66 -3.99 -31.31
C PRO A 368 -7.55 -3.22 -29.98
N PHE A 369 -8.66 -2.91 -29.30
CA PHE A 369 -8.68 -1.98 -28.16
C PHE A 369 -8.55 -2.63 -26.77
N GLY A 370 -8.13 -3.90 -26.69
CA GLY A 370 -8.00 -4.63 -25.42
C GLY A 370 -7.09 -3.93 -24.39
N TRP A 371 -6.09 -3.18 -24.83
CA TRP A 371 -5.19 -2.39 -23.96
C TRP A 371 -5.91 -1.25 -23.23
N VAL A 372 -6.99 -0.71 -23.80
CA VAL A 372 -7.77 0.41 -23.23
C VAL A 372 -8.46 0.00 -21.92
N THR A 373 -8.85 -1.28 -21.81
CA THR A 373 -9.50 -1.82 -20.61
C THR A 373 -8.72 -1.53 -19.33
N GLY A 374 -7.39 -1.64 -19.40
CA GLY A 374 -6.49 -1.41 -18.29
C GLY A 374 -6.41 0.06 -17.87
N TYR A 375 -6.39 0.98 -18.84
CA TYR A 375 -6.41 2.43 -18.57
C TYR A 375 -7.76 2.89 -18.03
N ILE A 376 -8.87 2.31 -18.50
CA ILE A 376 -10.19 2.53 -17.90
C ILE A 376 -10.19 2.06 -16.45
N ALA A 377 -9.61 0.89 -16.16
CA ALA A 377 -9.48 0.41 -14.78
C ALA A 377 -8.63 1.36 -13.90
N ILE A 378 -7.57 1.98 -14.42
CA ILE A 378 -6.83 3.05 -13.73
C ILE A 378 -7.75 4.24 -13.43
N MET A 379 -8.50 4.73 -14.42
CA MET A 379 -9.43 5.84 -14.22
C MET A 379 -10.54 5.51 -13.21
N VAL A 380 -11.08 4.30 -13.25
CA VAL A 380 -12.05 3.81 -12.27
C VAL A 380 -11.42 3.77 -10.88
N GLY A 381 -10.21 3.21 -10.73
CA GLY A 381 -9.50 3.19 -9.44
C GLY A 381 -9.25 4.59 -8.88
N ALA A 382 -8.86 5.54 -9.73
CA ALA A 382 -8.63 6.94 -9.37
C ALA A 382 -9.93 7.62 -8.95
N GLY A 383 -10.99 7.51 -9.76
CA GLY A 383 -12.30 8.10 -9.45
C GLY A 383 -12.93 7.50 -8.20
N MET A 384 -12.87 6.18 -8.04
CA MET A 384 -13.35 5.51 -6.84
C MET A 384 -12.58 5.95 -5.61
N THR A 385 -11.26 6.07 -5.69
CA THR A 385 -10.45 6.53 -4.56
C THR A 385 -10.64 8.01 -4.27
N PHE A 386 -10.87 8.85 -5.27
CA PHE A 386 -11.26 10.24 -5.08
C PHE A 386 -12.59 10.36 -4.32
N ILE A 387 -13.60 9.57 -4.68
CA ILE A 387 -14.89 9.53 -3.98
C ILE A 387 -14.71 8.97 -2.56
N VAL A 388 -13.89 7.93 -2.42
CA VAL A 388 -13.64 7.21 -1.17
C VAL A 388 -12.70 7.98 -0.23
N GLN A 389 -11.88 8.89 -0.77
CA GLN A 389 -10.80 9.61 -0.09
C GLN A 389 -9.77 8.72 0.63
N SER A 390 -9.78 7.41 0.36
CA SER A 390 -8.90 6.45 1.03
C SER A 390 -8.53 5.33 0.08
N SER A 391 -7.27 5.31 -0.36
CA SER A 391 -6.75 4.21 -1.17
C SER A 391 -6.73 2.91 -0.39
N SER A 392 -6.30 2.92 0.88
CA SER A 392 -6.21 1.70 1.70
C SER A 392 -7.54 0.98 1.82
N VAL A 393 -8.66 1.70 1.95
CA VAL A 393 -10.01 1.11 1.96
C VAL A 393 -10.36 0.47 0.64
N PHE A 394 -10.14 1.19 -0.46
CA PHE A 394 -10.46 0.71 -1.79
C PHE A 394 -9.64 -0.54 -2.13
N THR A 395 -8.32 -0.50 -1.90
CA THR A 395 -7.42 -1.63 -2.15
C THR A 395 -7.65 -2.80 -1.19
N SER A 396 -8.04 -2.52 0.06
CA SER A 396 -8.42 -3.55 1.03
C SER A 396 -9.76 -4.19 0.71
N ALA A 397 -10.67 -3.49 0.02
CA ALA A 397 -11.91 -4.09 -0.47
C ALA A 397 -11.68 -4.97 -1.71
N ILE A 398 -10.73 -4.60 -2.57
CA ILE A 398 -10.35 -5.40 -3.73
C ILE A 398 -9.61 -6.68 -3.30
N THR A 399 -8.78 -6.62 -2.26
CA THR A 399 -7.94 -7.73 -1.81
C THR A 399 -8.73 -9.03 -1.57
N PRO A 400 -9.88 -9.02 -0.84
CA PRO A 400 -10.76 -10.17 -0.73
C PRO A 400 -11.35 -10.64 -2.04
N LEU A 401 -11.75 -9.72 -2.92
CA LEU A 401 -12.31 -10.07 -4.23
C LEU A 401 -11.28 -10.79 -5.11
N VAL A 402 -10.00 -10.46 -4.99
CA VAL A 402 -8.91 -11.20 -5.64
C VAL A 402 -8.72 -12.56 -4.98
N GLY A 403 -8.78 -12.61 -3.64
CA GLY A 403 -8.74 -13.85 -2.85
C GLY A 403 -9.75 -14.88 -3.30
N ILE A 404 -11.03 -14.54 -3.28
CA ILE A 404 -12.13 -15.43 -3.72
C ILE A 404 -12.20 -15.62 -5.25
N GLY A 405 -11.36 -14.91 -6.03
CA GLY A 405 -11.31 -15.06 -7.49
C GLY A 405 -12.46 -14.37 -8.24
N VAL A 406 -13.04 -13.31 -7.68
CA VAL A 406 -13.98 -12.42 -8.41
C VAL A 406 -13.22 -11.52 -9.39
N ILE A 407 -12.00 -11.09 -9.04
CA ILE A 407 -11.17 -10.18 -9.82
C ILE A 407 -9.79 -10.83 -10.00
N SER A 408 -9.29 -10.92 -11.23
CA SER A 408 -7.93 -11.42 -11.47
C SER A 408 -6.88 -10.41 -10.99
N LEU A 409 -5.67 -10.90 -10.70
CA LEU A 409 -4.55 -10.05 -10.28
C LEU A 409 -4.22 -8.98 -11.34
N GLU A 410 -4.36 -9.32 -12.62
CA GLU A 410 -4.11 -8.47 -13.78
C GLU A 410 -5.11 -7.32 -13.90
N ARG A 411 -6.33 -7.51 -13.38
CA ARG A 411 -7.37 -6.47 -13.28
C ARG A 411 -7.24 -5.64 -12.00
N ALA A 412 -6.87 -6.29 -10.90
CA ALA A 412 -6.62 -5.62 -9.64
C ALA A 412 -5.45 -4.63 -9.73
N TYR A 413 -4.39 -4.98 -10.46
CA TYR A 413 -3.20 -4.13 -10.59
C TYR A 413 -3.52 -2.71 -11.13
N PRO A 414 -4.10 -2.51 -12.34
CA PRO A 414 -4.45 -1.18 -12.81
C PRO A 414 -5.43 -0.43 -11.89
N LEU A 415 -6.35 -1.12 -11.21
CA LEU A 415 -7.22 -0.48 -10.21
C LEU A 415 -6.43 0.07 -9.03
N THR A 416 -5.44 -0.67 -8.54
CA THR A 416 -4.56 -0.21 -7.47
C THR A 416 -3.70 0.97 -7.91
N LEU A 417 -3.19 0.97 -9.14
CA LEU A 417 -2.46 2.12 -9.72
C LEU A 417 -3.34 3.37 -9.77
N GLY A 418 -4.58 3.21 -10.25
CA GLY A 418 -5.58 4.27 -10.22
C GLY A 418 -5.81 4.80 -8.80
N SER A 419 -5.91 3.90 -7.83
CA SER A 419 -6.12 4.27 -6.44
C SER A 419 -5.03 5.20 -5.90
N ASN A 420 -3.78 4.98 -6.27
CA ASN A 420 -2.68 5.85 -5.86
C ASN A 420 -2.78 7.24 -6.47
N ILE A 421 -3.24 7.36 -7.72
CA ILE A 421 -3.59 8.67 -8.30
C ILE A 421 -4.70 9.31 -7.47
N GLY A 422 -5.78 8.59 -7.17
CA GLY A 422 -6.92 9.15 -6.44
C GLY A 422 -6.59 9.67 -5.04
N THR A 423 -5.66 9.04 -4.31
CA THR A 423 -5.20 9.50 -2.98
C THR A 423 -4.48 10.84 -3.02
N THR A 424 -3.84 11.19 -4.14
CA THR A 424 -3.18 12.50 -4.30
C THR A 424 -4.18 13.64 -4.24
N THR A 425 -5.46 13.40 -4.58
CA THR A 425 -6.50 14.41 -4.43
C THR A 425 -6.71 14.82 -2.98
N THR A 426 -6.52 13.93 -2.01
CA THR A 426 -6.61 14.30 -0.58
C THR A 426 -5.49 15.26 -0.19
N ALA A 427 -4.27 15.07 -0.74
CA ALA A 427 -3.16 16.01 -0.55
C ALA A 427 -3.43 17.36 -1.22
N ILE A 428 -4.05 17.36 -2.41
CA ILE A 428 -4.47 18.59 -3.10
C ILE A 428 -5.54 19.33 -2.29
N LEU A 429 -6.55 18.63 -1.77
CA LEU A 429 -7.56 19.24 -0.89
C LEU A 429 -6.95 19.80 0.39
N ALA A 430 -5.99 19.10 1.00
CA ALA A 430 -5.23 19.60 2.15
C ALA A 430 -4.44 20.87 1.80
N ALA A 431 -3.85 20.91 0.60
CA ALA A 431 -3.13 22.09 0.13
C ALA A 431 -4.08 23.27 -0.13
N MET A 432 -5.25 23.03 -0.70
CA MET A 432 -6.27 24.06 -0.94
C MET A 432 -6.91 24.62 0.34
N ALA A 433 -6.81 23.90 1.45
CA ALA A 433 -7.19 24.33 2.79
C ALA A 433 -6.04 25.02 3.55
N SER A 434 -4.93 25.31 2.88
CA SER A 434 -3.83 26.07 3.46
C SER A 434 -4.05 27.58 3.32
N PRO A 435 -3.49 28.41 4.22
CA PRO A 435 -3.52 29.85 4.09
C PRO A 435 -2.93 30.32 2.75
N GLY A 436 -3.52 31.36 2.14
CA GLY A 436 -3.13 31.85 0.81
C GLY A 436 -1.64 32.14 0.62
N GLU A 437 -0.95 32.68 1.64
CA GLU A 437 0.50 32.95 1.60
C GLU A 437 1.36 31.69 1.43
N LYS A 438 0.88 30.53 1.88
CA LYS A 438 1.60 29.25 1.89
C LYS A 438 0.98 28.22 0.95
N LEU A 439 -0.07 28.62 0.23
CA LEU A 439 -0.79 27.80 -0.75
C LEU A 439 0.14 27.27 -1.84
N ALA A 440 1.03 28.10 -2.38
CA ALA A 440 1.94 27.70 -3.45
C ALA A 440 2.85 26.53 -3.03
N ASN A 441 3.48 26.62 -1.86
CA ASN A 441 4.35 25.56 -1.33
C ASN A 441 3.57 24.28 -1.00
N SER A 442 2.39 24.43 -0.39
CA SER A 442 1.52 23.32 -0.01
C SER A 442 0.97 22.60 -1.25
N LEU A 443 0.61 23.33 -2.30
CA LEU A 443 0.15 22.78 -3.56
C LEU A 443 1.31 22.13 -4.32
N GLN A 444 2.51 22.72 -4.27
CA GLN A 444 3.69 22.13 -4.89
C GLN A 444 3.96 20.72 -4.34
N ILE A 445 3.92 20.52 -3.01
CA ILE A 445 4.13 19.19 -2.42
C ILE A 445 3.00 18.20 -2.77
N ALA A 446 1.74 18.67 -2.83
CA ALA A 446 0.62 17.86 -3.29
C ALA A 446 0.78 17.43 -4.76
N LEU A 447 1.27 18.33 -5.62
CA LEU A 447 1.61 18.02 -7.01
C LEU A 447 2.81 17.08 -7.10
N CYS A 448 3.81 17.20 -6.22
CA CYS A 448 4.92 16.24 -6.17
C CYS A 448 4.38 14.83 -5.90
N HIS A 449 3.41 14.69 -5.01
CA HIS A 449 2.72 13.42 -4.76
C HIS A 449 2.02 12.90 -6.03
N PHE A 450 1.29 13.77 -6.73
CA PHE A 450 0.60 13.43 -7.96
C PHE A 450 1.57 12.96 -9.05
N PHE A 451 2.58 13.75 -9.37
CA PHE A 451 3.56 13.43 -10.42
C PHE A 451 4.43 12.23 -10.07
N PHE A 452 4.74 11.99 -8.79
CA PHE A 452 5.42 10.78 -8.35
C PHE A 452 4.64 9.52 -8.74
N ASN A 453 3.32 9.50 -8.47
CA ASN A 453 2.47 8.37 -8.83
C ASN A 453 2.30 8.21 -10.34
N ILE A 454 2.13 9.31 -11.07
CA ILE A 454 2.06 9.29 -12.54
C ILE A 454 3.38 8.77 -13.14
N ALA A 455 4.53 9.24 -12.66
CA ALA A 455 5.83 8.78 -13.11
C ALA A 455 6.04 7.29 -12.84
N GLY A 456 5.63 6.79 -11.67
CA GLY A 456 5.66 5.36 -11.36
C GLY A 456 4.81 4.54 -12.33
N ILE A 457 3.59 5.01 -12.64
CA ILE A 457 2.71 4.34 -13.61
C ILE A 457 3.37 4.31 -14.98
N LEU A 458 3.91 5.44 -15.46
CA LEU A 458 4.61 5.51 -16.75
C LEU A 458 5.81 4.56 -16.81
N LEU A 459 6.46 4.27 -15.68
CA LEU A 459 7.62 3.39 -15.62
C LEU A 459 7.23 1.91 -15.65
N TRP A 460 6.18 1.51 -14.93
CA TRP A 460 5.87 0.09 -14.68
C TRP A 460 4.64 -0.44 -15.43
N TYR A 461 3.79 0.39 -16.04
CA TYR A 461 2.51 -0.05 -16.61
C TYR A 461 2.40 -0.13 -18.15
N PRO A 462 2.89 0.86 -18.94
CA PRO A 462 2.58 0.97 -20.37
C PRO A 462 2.94 -0.27 -21.18
N PHE A 463 4.10 -0.87 -20.90
CA PHE A 463 4.60 -2.00 -21.66
C PHE A 463 4.38 -3.31 -20.90
N PRO A 464 3.90 -4.39 -21.53
CA PRO A 464 3.66 -5.67 -20.85
C PRO A 464 4.90 -6.24 -20.15
N PHE A 465 6.10 -6.01 -20.69
CA PHE A 465 7.33 -6.50 -20.09
C PHE A 465 7.73 -5.74 -18.80
N THR A 466 7.33 -4.46 -18.66
CA THR A 466 7.61 -3.63 -17.48
C THR A 466 6.66 -3.91 -16.30
N ARG A 467 5.63 -4.75 -16.48
CA ARG A 467 4.68 -5.13 -15.41
C ARG A 467 5.28 -6.12 -14.40
N VAL A 468 6.50 -5.82 -13.95
CA VAL A 468 7.27 -6.54 -12.94
C VAL A 468 6.50 -6.69 -11.60
N PRO A 469 5.75 -5.68 -11.11
CA PRO A 469 4.99 -5.83 -9.86
C PRO A 469 4.04 -7.03 -9.82
N ILE A 470 3.38 -7.35 -10.94
CA ILE A 470 2.47 -8.51 -11.04
C ILE A 470 3.24 -9.82 -10.83
N ARG A 471 4.42 -9.94 -11.45
CA ARG A 471 5.24 -11.16 -11.36
C ARG A 471 5.75 -11.37 -9.94
N LEU A 472 6.24 -10.31 -9.31
CA LEU A 472 6.72 -10.34 -7.92
C LEU A 472 5.59 -10.70 -6.95
N ALA A 473 4.40 -10.11 -7.14
CA ALA A 473 3.21 -10.42 -6.35
C ALA A 473 2.79 -11.89 -6.49
N ARG A 474 2.79 -12.43 -7.71
CA ARG A 474 2.46 -13.84 -7.98
C ARG A 474 3.44 -14.79 -7.30
N ALA A 475 4.74 -14.52 -7.43
CA ALA A 475 5.79 -15.32 -6.79
C ALA A 475 5.67 -15.28 -5.26
N LEU A 476 5.45 -14.10 -4.70
CA LEU A 476 5.28 -13.92 -3.26
C LEU A 476 4.01 -14.62 -2.74
N GLY A 477 2.89 -14.52 -3.46
CA GLY A 477 1.64 -15.22 -3.13
C GLY A 477 1.79 -16.75 -3.14
N ASN A 478 2.46 -17.31 -4.15
CA ASN A 478 2.75 -18.75 -4.21
C ASN A 478 3.53 -19.22 -2.96
N ARG A 479 4.44 -18.38 -2.47
CA ARG A 479 5.28 -18.69 -1.30
C ARG A 479 4.50 -18.59 0.01
N THR A 480 3.67 -17.57 0.19
CA THR A 480 2.86 -17.44 1.40
C THR A 480 1.79 -18.52 1.51
N ALA A 481 1.29 -19.02 0.37
CA ALA A 481 0.39 -20.19 0.34
C ALA A 481 1.06 -21.47 0.84
N LYS A 482 2.37 -21.63 0.56
CA LYS A 482 3.18 -22.75 1.05
C LYS A 482 3.57 -22.57 2.53
N TYR A 483 4.05 -21.38 2.90
CA TYR A 483 4.54 -21.02 4.22
C TYR A 483 3.77 -19.83 4.80
N ARG A 484 2.63 -20.10 5.47
CA ARG A 484 1.71 -19.04 5.92
C ARG A 484 2.33 -18.02 6.89
N TRP A 485 3.23 -18.46 7.77
CA TRP A 485 3.93 -17.59 8.71
C TRP A 485 4.81 -16.54 8.01
N PHE A 486 5.20 -16.79 6.76
CA PHE A 486 6.01 -15.87 5.95
C PHE A 486 5.29 -14.54 5.72
N ALA A 487 3.96 -14.53 5.64
CA ALA A 487 3.19 -13.29 5.49
C ALA A 487 3.34 -12.34 6.69
N ALA A 488 3.34 -12.88 7.91
CA ALA A 488 3.55 -12.10 9.12
C ALA A 488 5.01 -11.61 9.22
N LEU A 489 5.98 -12.47 8.84
CA LEU A 489 7.38 -12.07 8.75
C LEU A 489 7.57 -10.94 7.74
N TYR A 490 6.96 -11.05 6.55
CA TYR A 490 7.02 -10.04 5.50
C TYR A 490 6.54 -8.69 6.01
N LEU A 491 5.38 -8.65 6.65
CA LEU A 491 4.81 -7.42 7.21
C LEU A 491 5.75 -6.79 8.24
N LEU A 492 6.22 -7.58 9.22
CA LEU A 492 7.12 -7.10 10.26
C LEU A 492 8.45 -6.60 9.68
N LEU A 493 9.00 -7.33 8.71
CA LEU A 493 10.27 -6.98 8.11
C LEU A 493 10.16 -5.73 7.25
N CYS A 494 9.27 -5.71 6.26
CA CYS A 494 9.19 -4.66 5.25
C CYS A 494 8.66 -3.33 5.78
N PHE A 495 7.78 -3.34 6.78
CA PHE A 495 7.12 -2.11 7.27
C PHE A 495 7.59 -1.65 8.66
N PHE A 496 8.36 -2.46 9.39
CA PHE A 496 8.90 -2.06 10.69
C PHE A 496 10.42 -2.24 10.75
N LEU A 497 10.93 -3.47 10.69
CA LEU A 497 12.35 -3.73 10.96
C LEU A 497 13.28 -3.12 9.92
N LEU A 498 12.96 -3.24 8.63
CA LEU A 498 13.77 -2.69 7.54
C LEU A 498 13.73 -1.17 7.54
N PRO A 499 12.56 -0.48 7.63
CA PRO A 499 12.52 0.96 7.79
C PRO A 499 13.33 1.43 9.01
N LEU A 500 13.12 0.85 10.19
CA LEU A 500 13.87 1.23 11.40
C LEU A 500 15.38 0.98 11.26
N ALA A 501 15.80 -0.10 10.60
CA ALA A 501 17.21 -0.35 10.32
C ALA A 501 17.80 0.68 9.36
N ILE A 502 17.08 1.03 8.29
CA ILE A 502 17.50 2.08 7.35
C ILE A 502 17.59 3.42 8.06
N LEU A 503 16.62 3.77 8.91
CA LEU A 503 16.67 4.99 9.72
C LEU A 503 17.90 4.99 10.62
N GLY A 504 18.13 3.91 11.37
CA GLY A 504 19.29 3.79 12.26
C GLY A 504 20.62 3.91 11.51
N LEU A 505 20.75 3.32 10.32
CA LEU A 505 21.93 3.46 9.47
C LEU A 505 22.06 4.86 8.88
N SER A 506 20.93 5.48 8.52
CA SER A 506 20.87 6.84 7.96
C SER A 506 21.32 7.90 8.99
N MET A 507 21.04 7.67 10.28
CA MET A 507 21.50 8.51 11.39
C MET A 507 23.02 8.39 11.64
N ALA A 508 23.64 7.28 11.25
CA ALA A 508 25.10 7.08 11.37
C ALA A 508 25.90 7.77 10.25
N GLY A 509 25.22 8.45 9.32
CA GLY A 509 25.82 9.15 8.20
C GLY A 509 25.65 8.42 6.86
N TRP A 510 25.60 9.19 5.77
CA TRP A 510 25.36 8.65 4.42
C TRP A 510 26.45 7.65 3.98
N GLN A 511 27.68 7.82 4.45
CA GLN A 511 28.81 6.92 4.15
C GLN A 511 28.56 5.51 4.71
N VAL A 512 28.03 5.40 5.93
CA VAL A 512 27.69 4.12 6.57
C VAL A 512 26.53 3.47 5.83
N LEU A 513 25.51 4.25 5.49
CA LEU A 513 24.37 3.77 4.72
C LEU A 513 24.82 3.18 3.37
N VAL A 514 25.64 3.90 2.60
CA VAL A 514 26.19 3.42 1.33
C VAL A 514 27.10 2.21 1.54
N GLY A 515 27.96 2.25 2.56
CA GLY A 515 28.88 1.15 2.88
C GLY A 515 28.17 -0.17 3.22
N VAL A 516 26.97 -0.12 3.80
CA VAL A 516 26.15 -1.31 4.08
C VAL A 516 25.24 -1.66 2.89
N ALA A 517 24.62 -0.66 2.26
CA ALA A 517 23.66 -0.87 1.18
C ALA A 517 24.32 -1.40 -0.10
N VAL A 518 25.49 -0.88 -0.49
CA VAL A 518 26.16 -1.26 -1.74
C VAL A 518 26.53 -2.75 -1.76
N PRO A 519 27.16 -3.35 -0.73
CA PRO A 519 27.39 -4.80 -0.71
C PRO A 519 26.12 -5.63 -0.77
N ILE A 520 25.03 -5.20 -0.11
CA ILE A 520 23.73 -5.89 -0.14
C ILE A 520 23.15 -5.85 -1.55
N VAL A 521 23.18 -4.68 -2.21
CA VAL A 521 22.70 -4.52 -3.59
C VAL A 521 23.56 -5.32 -4.57
N ILE A 522 24.88 -5.29 -4.44
CA ILE A 522 25.79 -6.09 -5.28
C ILE A 522 25.50 -7.58 -5.11
N LEU A 523 25.33 -8.04 -3.88
CA LEU A 523 24.97 -9.44 -3.59
C LEU A 523 23.61 -9.80 -4.21
N ALA A 524 22.60 -8.94 -4.05
CA ALA A 524 21.28 -9.13 -4.62
C ALA A 524 21.29 -9.19 -6.15
N VAL A 525 22.05 -8.29 -6.80
CA VAL A 525 22.22 -8.27 -8.25
C VAL A 525 22.99 -9.50 -8.73
N PHE A 526 24.09 -9.87 -8.06
CA PHE A 526 24.86 -11.08 -8.36
C PHE A 526 23.96 -12.31 -8.31
N VAL A 527 23.21 -12.44 -7.22
CA VAL A 527 22.23 -13.50 -7.01
C VAL A 527 21.19 -13.50 -8.13
N MET A 528 20.58 -12.35 -8.47
CA MET A 528 19.59 -12.25 -9.53
C MET A 528 20.17 -12.66 -10.90
N VAL A 529 21.38 -12.21 -11.23
CA VAL A 529 22.08 -12.55 -12.48
C VAL A 529 22.40 -14.03 -12.54
N VAL A 530 22.91 -14.62 -11.46
CA VAL A 530 23.20 -16.06 -11.37
C VAL A 530 21.94 -16.88 -11.60
N ASN A 531 20.82 -16.52 -10.97
CA ASN A 531 19.56 -17.22 -11.20
C ASN A 531 19.03 -17.04 -12.61
N LEU A 532 19.18 -15.86 -13.21
CA LEU A 532 18.80 -15.62 -14.61
C LEU A 532 19.62 -16.49 -15.56
N MET A 533 20.92 -16.61 -15.27
CA MET A 533 21.82 -17.47 -16.03
C MET A 533 21.55 -18.96 -15.81
N GLN A 534 21.17 -19.39 -14.60
CA GLN A 534 20.74 -20.77 -14.35
C GLN A 534 19.54 -21.15 -15.21
N THR A 535 18.58 -20.23 -15.41
CA THR A 535 17.38 -20.52 -16.19
C THR A 535 17.59 -20.44 -17.71
N HIS A 536 18.24 -19.38 -18.21
CA HIS A 536 18.36 -19.18 -19.65
C HIS A 536 19.64 -19.77 -20.26
N CYS A 537 20.74 -19.81 -19.51
CA CYS A 537 22.08 -20.07 -20.02
C CYS A 537 22.94 -20.93 -19.06
N PRO A 538 22.45 -22.07 -18.54
CA PRO A 538 23.14 -22.83 -17.48
C PRO A 538 24.51 -23.37 -17.89
N ARG A 539 24.76 -23.49 -19.21
CA ARG A 539 26.04 -23.95 -19.77
C ARG A 539 27.19 -22.96 -19.55
N TYR A 540 26.92 -21.66 -19.51
CA TYR A 540 27.93 -20.61 -19.31
C TYR A 540 28.32 -20.41 -17.85
N LEU A 541 27.60 -21.06 -16.92
CA LEU A 541 27.81 -20.92 -15.49
C LEU A 541 28.76 -22.04 -14.98
N PRO A 542 29.74 -21.72 -14.12
CA PRO A 542 30.61 -22.72 -13.50
C PRO A 542 29.78 -23.71 -12.68
N SER A 543 30.22 -24.97 -12.60
CA SER A 543 29.46 -26.09 -12.01
C SER A 543 28.93 -25.81 -10.61
N VAL A 544 29.68 -25.07 -9.78
CA VAL A 544 29.31 -24.71 -8.40
C VAL A 544 28.14 -23.73 -8.33
N LEU A 545 27.96 -22.87 -9.34
CA LEU A 545 26.89 -21.87 -9.35
C LEU A 545 25.65 -22.34 -10.11
N ARG A 546 25.65 -23.56 -10.70
CA ARG A 546 24.48 -24.10 -11.41
C ARG A 546 23.34 -24.47 -10.47
N THR A 547 23.65 -24.84 -9.25
CA THR A 547 22.69 -25.04 -8.17
C THR A 547 23.19 -24.36 -6.90
N TRP A 548 22.26 -23.97 -6.03
CA TRP A 548 22.61 -23.37 -4.74
C TRP A 548 22.93 -24.41 -3.66
N ASP A 549 23.17 -25.67 -4.03
CA ASP A 549 23.35 -26.80 -3.10
C ASP A 549 24.61 -26.69 -2.25
N PHE A 550 25.59 -25.89 -2.69
CA PHE A 550 26.80 -25.61 -1.92
C PHE A 550 26.52 -24.74 -0.67
N LEU A 551 25.40 -24.03 -0.62
CA LEU A 551 25.03 -23.22 0.53
C LEU A 551 24.37 -24.07 1.63
N PRO A 552 24.59 -23.74 2.92
CA PRO A 552 23.86 -24.34 4.03
C PRO A 552 22.34 -24.37 3.81
N ARG A 553 21.68 -25.46 4.22
CA ARG A 553 20.23 -25.67 4.05
C ARG A 553 19.34 -24.48 4.42
N PRO A 554 19.59 -23.71 5.50
CA PRO A 554 18.79 -22.52 5.85
C PRO A 554 18.91 -21.35 4.87
N LEU A 555 19.94 -21.32 4.02
CA LEU A 555 20.18 -20.26 3.03
C LEU A 555 19.57 -20.58 1.67
N HIS A 556 19.23 -21.85 1.39
CA HIS A 556 18.59 -22.25 0.13
C HIS A 556 17.23 -22.95 0.27
N SER A 557 16.79 -23.31 1.49
CA SER A 557 15.45 -23.81 1.78
C SER A 557 14.81 -23.18 3.04
N MET A 558 13.51 -22.87 2.97
CA MET A 558 12.72 -22.40 4.12
C MET A 558 12.13 -23.55 4.97
N ALA A 559 12.25 -24.82 4.53
CA ALA A 559 11.75 -25.98 5.25
C ALA A 559 12.27 -26.16 6.69
N PRO A 560 13.57 -25.95 7.01
CA PRO A 560 14.04 -26.08 8.39
C PRO A 560 13.43 -25.00 9.32
N LEU A 561 13.28 -23.77 8.83
CA LEU A 561 12.66 -22.69 9.60
C LEU A 561 11.17 -22.93 9.81
N ASP A 562 10.47 -23.43 8.78
CA ASP A 562 9.07 -23.80 8.84
C ASP A 562 8.77 -24.86 9.90
N ARG A 563 9.64 -25.89 10.04
CA ARG A 563 9.51 -26.90 11.10
C ARG A 563 9.63 -26.28 12.50
N VAL A 564 10.56 -25.35 12.69
CA VAL A 564 10.76 -24.67 13.97
C VAL A 564 9.56 -23.79 14.32
N VAL A 565 9.09 -22.98 13.36
CA VAL A 565 7.94 -22.08 13.57
C VAL A 565 6.67 -22.89 13.82
N THR A 566 6.42 -23.94 13.04
CA THR A 566 5.25 -24.80 13.20
C THR A 566 5.28 -25.57 14.52
N SER A 567 6.46 -26.05 14.96
CA SER A 567 6.65 -26.67 16.27
C SER A 567 6.39 -25.68 17.43
N GLY A 568 6.86 -24.44 17.30
CA GLY A 568 6.62 -23.37 18.28
C GLY A 568 5.15 -22.91 18.34
N MET A 569 4.48 -22.76 17.19
CA MET A 569 3.05 -22.41 17.13
C MET A 569 2.16 -23.57 17.60
N GLY A 570 2.55 -24.82 17.34
CA GLY A 570 1.89 -26.01 17.85
C GLY A 570 1.84 -26.04 19.37
N PHE A 571 2.95 -25.69 20.04
CA PHE A 571 3.03 -25.60 21.50
C PHE A 571 2.09 -24.54 22.10
N CYS A 572 1.86 -23.43 21.38
CA CYS A 572 0.86 -22.42 21.74
C CYS A 572 -0.58 -22.90 21.48
N ALA A 573 -0.84 -23.61 20.38
CA ALA A 573 -2.18 -24.14 20.07
C ALA A 573 -2.64 -25.19 21.09
N THR A 574 -1.73 -26.06 21.58
CA THR A 574 -2.07 -27.06 22.61
C THR A 574 -2.34 -26.44 23.99
N ARG A 575 -1.76 -25.26 24.30
CA ARG A 575 -1.99 -24.54 25.56
C ARG A 575 -3.09 -23.47 25.50
N CYS A 576 -3.40 -22.90 24.33
CA CYS A 576 -4.49 -21.93 24.14
C CYS A 576 -5.88 -22.56 24.04
N CYS A 577 -5.98 -23.89 23.86
CA CYS A 577 -7.26 -24.60 23.82
C CYS A 577 -8.09 -24.53 25.12
N CYS A 578 -7.55 -23.97 26.21
CA CYS A 578 -8.26 -23.87 27.49
C CYS A 578 -9.10 -22.59 27.71
N CYS A 579 -9.06 -21.56 26.85
CA CYS A 579 -9.68 -20.26 27.19
C CYS A 579 -10.58 -19.57 26.15
N CYS A 580 -10.84 -20.14 24.96
CA CYS A 580 -11.73 -19.49 24.00
C CYS A 580 -13.15 -20.07 24.01
N LYS A 581 -14.09 -19.27 24.56
CA LYS A 581 -15.55 -19.46 24.51
C LYS A 581 -16.17 -19.34 23.09
N CYS A 582 -15.34 -19.30 22.04
CA CYS A 582 -15.74 -19.09 20.64
C CYS A 582 -15.92 -20.38 19.83
N CYS A 583 -15.58 -21.56 20.37
CA CYS A 583 -15.72 -22.84 19.65
C CYS A 583 -17.03 -23.58 19.92
N GLN A 584 -18.05 -22.94 20.50
CA GLN A 584 -19.26 -23.61 20.99
C GLN A 584 -20.57 -23.13 20.37
N ARG A 585 -20.55 -22.54 19.17
CA ARG A 585 -21.79 -22.08 18.54
C ARG A 585 -21.82 -22.40 17.06
N THR A 586 -22.13 -23.65 16.75
CA THR A 586 -22.92 -24.13 15.59
C THR A 586 -22.93 -25.67 15.63
N GLU A 587 -23.67 -26.28 16.55
CA GLU A 587 -24.04 -27.72 16.49
C GLU A 587 -25.46 -27.98 16.99
N ASP A 588 -26.36 -26.99 16.93
CA ASP A 588 -27.77 -27.18 17.23
C ASP A 588 -28.60 -26.76 15.99
N GLU A 589 -28.79 -27.70 15.07
CA GLU A 589 -29.96 -27.90 14.18
C GLU A 589 -29.55 -28.81 13.00
N GLU A 590 -29.61 -30.12 13.23
CA GLU A 590 -30.12 -31.15 12.30
C GLU A 590 -29.84 -32.55 12.90
N GLU A 591 -30.84 -33.11 13.58
CA GLU A 591 -30.83 -34.51 14.01
C GLU A 591 -31.08 -35.43 12.80
N GLY A 592 -30.17 -36.39 12.57
CA GLY A 592 -30.50 -37.61 11.83
C GLY A 592 -29.33 -38.36 11.19
N GLY A 593 -28.65 -39.24 11.94
CA GLY A 593 -27.87 -40.33 11.35
C GLY A 593 -26.48 -40.56 11.96
N LYS A 594 -26.34 -41.62 12.74
CA LYS A 594 -25.09 -42.08 13.39
C LYS A 594 -24.00 -42.46 12.38
N GLU A 595 -22.80 -41.91 12.55
CA GLU A 595 -21.57 -42.71 12.71
C GLU A 595 -20.47 -41.88 13.38
N ARG A 596 -19.84 -42.46 14.42
CA ARG A 596 -18.90 -41.79 15.34
C ARG A 596 -17.54 -42.48 15.26
N LYS A 597 -16.55 -41.83 14.62
CA LYS A 597 -15.06 -41.94 14.73
C LYS A 597 -14.51 -41.21 13.49
N ARG A 598 -13.54 -40.29 13.52
CA ARG A 598 -12.31 -40.17 14.31
C ARG A 598 -11.83 -38.70 14.27
N SER A 599 -11.11 -38.29 15.30
CA SER A 599 -10.36 -37.03 15.55
C SER A 599 -9.94 -36.15 14.36
N LEU A 600 -10.03 -34.82 14.57
CA LEU A 600 -9.39 -33.74 13.81
C LEU A 600 -8.09 -34.18 13.09
N GLU A 601 -8.13 -34.24 11.76
CA GLU A 601 -6.93 -34.29 10.94
C GLU A 601 -6.37 -32.88 10.81
N MET A 602 -5.23 -32.67 11.47
CA MET A 602 -4.28 -31.62 11.14
C MET A 602 -3.81 -31.88 9.71
N TYR A 603 -4.05 -30.93 8.81
CA TYR A 603 -3.69 -31.03 7.39
C TYR A 603 -2.17 -31.26 7.26
N ASP A 604 -1.78 -32.51 7.03
CA ASP A 604 -0.42 -32.88 6.66
C ASP A 604 -0.07 -32.21 5.34
N ASN A 605 1.18 -31.76 5.22
CA ASN A 605 1.73 -31.09 4.05
C ASN A 605 2.25 -32.18 3.07
N PRO A 606 1.51 -32.59 2.02
CA PRO A 606 1.80 -33.82 1.29
C PRO A 606 2.81 -33.59 0.14
N ALA A 607 3.86 -32.80 0.39
CA ALA A 607 4.86 -32.43 -0.61
C ALA A 607 6.30 -32.87 -0.26
N LEU A 608 6.46 -33.88 0.59
CA LEU A 608 7.79 -34.33 1.04
C LEU A 608 8.03 -35.85 0.97
N THR A 609 7.19 -36.61 0.25
CA THR A 609 7.43 -38.04 0.03
C THR A 609 7.56 -38.36 -1.44
N LYS A 610 8.69 -37.93 -2.01
CA LYS A 610 9.38 -38.64 -3.09
C LYS A 610 10.79 -38.08 -3.20
N ASP A 611 11.74 -39.01 -3.30
CA ASP A 611 13.17 -38.82 -3.55
C ASP A 611 14.02 -38.46 -2.33
N ASP A 612 14.40 -39.49 -1.57
CA ASP A 612 15.76 -39.71 -1.04
C ASP A 612 15.79 -41.00 -0.20
N GLU A 613 15.75 -42.18 -0.85
CA GLU A 613 16.23 -43.43 -0.24
C GLU A 613 17.51 -43.88 -0.95
N GLN A 614 18.65 -43.68 -0.29
CA GLN A 614 19.86 -44.49 -0.50
C GLN A 614 20.03 -45.46 0.67
N PRO A 615 20.54 -46.68 0.43
CA PRO A 615 20.43 -47.79 1.38
C PRO A 615 21.48 -47.69 2.50
N GLY A 616 21.02 -47.43 3.72
CA GLY A 616 21.84 -47.44 4.94
C GLY A 616 21.90 -48.83 5.56
N ALA A 617 23.12 -49.37 5.64
CA ALA A 617 23.46 -50.67 6.19
C ALA A 617 23.05 -50.89 7.66
N SER A 618 22.81 -52.15 7.99
CA SER A 618 22.54 -52.70 9.32
C SER A 618 23.53 -52.26 10.39
N PHE A 619 23.02 -51.90 11.58
CA PHE A 619 23.70 -52.17 12.85
C PHE A 619 22.66 -52.55 13.92
N PHE A 620 22.61 -53.85 14.19
CA PHE A 620 22.03 -54.46 15.38
C PHE A 620 22.93 -54.16 16.58
N ILE A 621 22.42 -53.52 17.64
CA ILE A 621 22.89 -53.77 19.01
C ILE A 621 21.69 -53.78 19.97
N CYS A 622 21.54 -54.92 20.61
CA CYS A 622 20.61 -55.27 21.68
C CYS A 622 21.04 -54.60 23.00
N GLY A 623 20.08 -54.24 23.85
CA GLY A 623 20.36 -53.77 25.21
C GLY A 623 19.12 -53.69 26.07
N TYR A 624 18.86 -54.76 26.81
CA TYR A 624 17.89 -54.89 27.89
C TYR A 624 18.11 -53.84 29.01
N LEU A 625 17.02 -53.17 29.41
CA LEU A 625 16.52 -53.12 30.79
C LEU A 625 15.11 -52.52 30.82
#